data_AF-A0A0N5CCF6-F1
#
_entry.id   AF-A0A0N5CCF6-F1
#
_cell.length_a   1.000
_cell.length_b   1.000
_cell.length_c   1.000
_cell.angle_alpha   90.00
_cell.angle_beta   90.00
_cell.angle_gamma   90.00
#
_symmetry.space_group_name_H-M   'P 1'
#
loop_
_entity.id
_entity.type
_entity.pdbx_description
1 polymer ?
#
loop_
_entity_poly.entity_id
_entity_poly.type
_entity_poly.pdbx_seq_one_letter_code
_entity_poly.pdbx_strand_id
1 'polypeptide(L)'
;MKGSKKLITSPNYIINLDHYEEMVRINSKIHIHNNLCCYNLFNIKSVAYFIGYLEILSLVVLTSYYITQLIVHGFSYSSIILIPMCIIQLCLTIILYQGLKTLNTILLIMSLIGFIGRIVFSLMYIIISLFYGTFQESDSNPSMVRYILISVYTFIMVLSSYVIYRCYSYFKKITSILP
;
A
#
# COMPACT_ATOMS: atom_id res chain seq x y z
N MET A 1 57.58 47.18 -5.66
CA MET A 1 56.26 46.50 -5.76
C MET A 1 55.83 46.15 -4.35
N LYS A 2 54.99 46.95 -3.66
CA LYS A 2 53.51 47.00 -3.69
C LYS A 2 52.83 45.61 -3.66
N GLY A 3 52.07 45.35 -2.59
CA GLY A 3 51.18 44.20 -2.42
C GLY A 3 51.07 43.76 -0.95
N SER A 4 50.74 44.66 -0.02
CA SER A 4 49.36 44.92 0.47
C SER A 4 48.72 43.76 1.26
N LYS A 5 48.58 44.03 2.56
CA LYS A 5 47.77 43.36 3.57
C LYS A 5 46.45 42.80 3.03
N LYS A 6 46.16 41.54 3.34
CA LYS A 6 44.81 41.11 3.73
C LYS A 6 44.93 40.30 5.02
N LEU A 7 44.84 41.02 6.14
CA LEU A 7 44.28 40.45 7.36
C LEU A 7 42.87 40.01 6.99
N ILE A 8 42.61 38.70 7.01
CA ILE A 8 41.25 38.20 7.08
C ILE A 8 40.84 38.41 8.54
N THR A 9 40.23 39.56 8.80
CA THR A 9 39.47 39.80 10.02
C THR A 9 38.18 38.99 9.92
N SER A 10 38.25 37.70 10.22
CA SER A 10 37.08 36.94 10.65
C SER A 10 36.82 37.26 12.13
N PRO A 11 35.56 37.44 12.56
CA PRO A 11 35.28 37.69 13.97
C PRO A 11 35.85 36.54 14.80
N ASN A 12 36.64 36.88 15.81
CA ASN A 12 37.18 35.95 16.79
C ASN A 12 36.03 35.29 17.55
N TYR A 13 35.58 34.14 17.08
CA TYR A 13 35.01 33.12 17.94
C TYR A 13 35.98 31.94 17.88
N ILE A 14 36.61 31.65 19.02
CA ILE A 14 37.39 30.44 19.20
C ILE A 14 36.36 29.32 19.16
N ILE A 15 36.15 28.71 17.99
CA ILE A 15 35.42 27.45 17.92
C ILE A 15 36.36 26.44 18.58
N ASN A 16 36.05 26.07 19.81
CA ASN A 16 36.76 25.01 20.49
C ASN A 16 36.72 23.77 19.59
N LEU A 17 37.85 23.08 19.39
CA LEU A 17 37.94 21.95 18.44
C LEU A 17 36.87 20.87 18.77
N ASP A 18 36.57 20.72 20.06
CA ASP A 18 35.49 19.88 20.60
C ASP A 18 34.09 20.26 20.06
N HIS A 19 33.83 21.55 19.86
CA HIS A 19 32.57 22.07 19.35
C HIS A 19 32.44 21.84 17.83
N TYR A 20 33.56 21.83 17.11
CA TYR A 20 33.57 21.46 15.69
C TYR A 20 33.32 19.96 15.52
N GLU A 21 33.94 19.12 16.36
CA GLU A 21 33.68 17.68 16.38
C GLU A 21 32.23 17.36 16.76
N GLU A 22 31.65 18.05 17.75
CA GLU A 22 30.23 17.91 18.10
C GLU A 22 29.31 18.30 16.95
N MET A 23 29.56 19.42 16.27
CA MET A 23 28.76 19.81 15.10
C MET A 23 28.88 18.79 13.96
N VAL A 24 30.07 18.24 13.70
CA VAL A 24 30.26 17.19 12.69
C VAL A 24 29.57 15.88 13.12
N ARG A 25 29.59 15.53 14.41
CA ARG A 25 28.89 14.36 14.96
C ARG A 25 27.38 14.51 14.88
N ILE A 26 26.86 15.70 15.20
CA ILE A 26 25.45 16.03 15.14
C ILE A 26 25.01 16.02 13.67
N ASN A 27 25.75 16.67 12.79
CA ASN A 27 25.41 16.76 11.37
C ASN A 27 25.50 15.40 10.67
N SER A 28 26.51 14.57 11.00
CA SER A 28 26.58 13.18 10.51
C SER A 28 25.47 12.30 11.07
N LYS A 29 25.12 12.43 12.36
CA LYS A 29 23.99 11.70 12.96
C LYS A 29 22.66 12.12 12.34
N ILE A 30 22.46 13.41 12.05
CA ILE A 30 21.29 13.92 11.33
C ILE A 30 21.28 13.39 9.89
N HIS A 31 22.41 13.39 9.19
CA HIS A 31 22.51 12.85 7.82
C HIS A 31 22.23 11.33 7.77
N ILE A 32 22.77 10.56 8.73
CA ILE A 32 22.53 9.13 8.85
C ILE A 32 21.06 8.86 9.17
N HIS A 33 20.47 9.63 10.10
CA HIS A 33 19.06 9.49 10.45
C HIS A 33 18.14 9.86 9.28
N ASN A 34 18.51 10.87 8.47
CA ASN A 34 17.79 11.26 7.28
C ASN A 34 17.90 10.20 6.17
N ASN A 35 19.10 9.67 5.92
CA ASN A 35 19.30 8.59 4.93
C ASN A 35 18.58 7.28 5.33
N LEU A 36 18.58 6.90 6.61
CA LEU A 36 17.81 5.74 7.09
C LEU A 36 16.30 5.97 6.96
N CYS A 37 15.82 7.18 7.24
CA CYS A 37 14.41 7.54 7.10
C CYS A 37 13.97 7.49 5.63
N CYS A 38 14.79 8.04 4.72
CA CYS A 38 14.55 7.99 3.27
C CYS A 38 14.59 6.55 2.72
N TYR A 39 15.53 5.71 3.17
CA TYR A 39 15.60 4.30 2.75
C TYR A 39 14.35 3.52 3.21
N ASN A 40 13.94 3.69 4.47
CA ASN A 40 12.74 3.05 5.00
C ASN A 40 11.46 3.55 4.30
N LEU A 41 11.36 4.85 4.02
CA LEU A 41 10.25 5.42 3.24
C LEU A 41 10.20 4.80 1.83
N PHE A 42 11.33 4.74 1.14
CA PHE A 42 11.41 4.19 -0.20
C PHE A 42 11.02 2.71 -0.22
N ASN A 43 11.52 1.93 0.73
CA ASN A 43 11.18 0.51 0.86
C ASN A 43 9.67 0.32 1.10
N ILE A 44 9.10 0.99 2.11
CA ILE A 44 7.67 0.87 2.43
C ILE A 44 6.79 1.33 1.25
N LYS A 45 7.17 2.42 0.57
CA LYS A 45 6.46 2.90 -0.61
C LYS A 45 6.54 1.92 -1.78
N SER A 46 7.69 1.28 -1.99
CA SER A 46 7.87 0.26 -3.03
C SER A 46 6.99 -0.98 -2.81
N VAL A 47 6.90 -1.47 -1.57
CA VAL A 47 6.02 -2.59 -1.20
C VAL A 47 4.55 -2.21 -1.37
N ALA A 48 4.18 -0.97 -1.02
CA ALA A 48 2.82 -0.47 -1.24
C ALA A 48 2.47 -0.34 -2.74
N TYR A 49 3.41 0.06 -3.59
CA TYR A 49 3.21 0.04 -5.05
C TYR A 49 3.05 -1.39 -5.58
N PHE A 50 3.80 -2.35 -5.04
CA PHE A 50 3.64 -3.77 -5.39
C PHE A 50 2.20 -4.26 -5.14
N ILE A 51 1.60 -3.85 -4.02
CA ILE A 51 0.17 -4.13 -3.75
C ILE A 51 -0.73 -3.47 -4.78
N GLY A 52 -0.45 -2.22 -5.15
CA GLY A 52 -1.18 -1.55 -6.24
C GLY A 52 -1.12 -2.34 -7.56
N TYR A 53 0.02 -2.92 -7.89
CA TYR A 53 0.15 -3.79 -9.07
C TYR A 53 -0.65 -5.08 -8.94
N LEU A 54 -0.65 -5.72 -7.77
CA LEU A 54 -1.49 -6.90 -7.51
C LEU A 54 -2.98 -6.59 -7.68
N GLU A 55 -3.44 -5.41 -7.26
CA GLU A 55 -4.82 -4.95 -7.43
C GLU A 55 -5.19 -4.67 -8.90
N ILE A 56 -4.24 -4.21 -9.72
CA ILE A 56 -4.43 -4.08 -11.17
C ILE A 56 -4.50 -5.47 -11.81
N LEU A 57 -3.62 -6.38 -11.41
CA LEU A 57 -3.63 -7.76 -11.92
C LEU A 57 -4.95 -8.46 -11.59
N SER A 58 -5.46 -8.31 -10.37
CA SER A 58 -6.75 -8.88 -9.97
C SER A 58 -7.91 -8.28 -10.76
N LEU A 59 -7.88 -6.99 -11.06
CA LEU A 59 -8.86 -6.34 -11.94
C LEU A 59 -8.82 -6.92 -13.37
N VAL A 60 -7.62 -7.15 -13.92
CA VAL A 60 -7.45 -7.76 -15.25
C VAL A 60 -8.03 -9.17 -15.27
N VAL A 61 -7.75 -9.98 -14.24
CA VAL A 61 -8.30 -11.34 -14.10
C VAL A 61 -9.82 -11.32 -13.96
N LEU A 62 -10.37 -10.38 -13.19
CA LEU A 62 -11.82 -10.24 -13.02
C LEU A 62 -12.51 -9.83 -14.32
N THR A 63 -11.88 -8.93 -15.07
CA THR A 63 -12.39 -8.45 -16.37
C THR A 63 -12.32 -9.53 -17.43
N SER A 64 -11.22 -10.30 -17.48
CA SER A 64 -11.11 -11.42 -18.42
C SER A 64 -12.14 -12.49 -18.11
N TYR A 65 -12.34 -12.83 -16.82
CA TYR A 65 -13.39 -13.74 -16.39
C TYR A 65 -14.79 -13.26 -16.79
N TYR A 66 -15.08 -11.97 -16.61
CA TYR A 66 -16.34 -11.36 -17.06
C TYR A 66 -16.55 -11.52 -18.58
N ILE A 67 -15.53 -11.22 -19.39
CA ILE A 67 -15.59 -11.37 -20.85
C ILE A 67 -15.82 -12.85 -21.23
N THR A 68 -15.10 -13.78 -20.59
CA THR A 68 -15.29 -15.21 -20.83
C THR A 68 -16.71 -15.66 -20.47
N GLN A 69 -17.28 -15.24 -19.33
CA GLN A 69 -18.66 -15.55 -18.99
C GLN A 69 -19.65 -15.00 -20.02
N LEU A 70 -19.44 -13.77 -20.49
CA LEU A 70 -20.29 -13.13 -21.49
C LEU A 70 -20.29 -13.89 -22.82
N ILE A 71 -19.12 -14.42 -23.23
CA ILE A 71 -18.99 -15.22 -24.46
C ILE A 71 -19.63 -16.61 -24.31
N VAL A 72 -19.38 -17.31 -23.20
CA VAL A 72 -19.77 -18.73 -23.04
C VAL A 72 -21.21 -18.88 -22.57
N HIS A 73 -21.71 -17.98 -21.70
CA HIS A 73 -23.02 -18.10 -21.06
C HIS A 73 -23.97 -16.95 -21.38
N GLY A 74 -23.53 -15.96 -22.16
CA GLY A 74 -24.33 -14.79 -22.51
C GLY A 74 -24.57 -13.85 -21.32
N PHE A 75 -25.59 -13.01 -21.44
CA PHE A 75 -25.99 -12.10 -20.36
C PHE A 75 -26.77 -12.85 -19.29
N SER A 76 -26.14 -13.04 -18.12
CA SER A 76 -26.76 -13.66 -16.94
C SER A 76 -26.78 -12.69 -15.75
N TYR A 77 -27.60 -12.98 -14.74
CA TYR A 77 -27.66 -12.17 -13.51
C TYR A 77 -26.29 -12.11 -12.79
N SER A 78 -25.46 -13.15 -12.87
CA SER A 78 -24.10 -13.11 -12.33
C SER A 78 -23.21 -12.14 -13.09
N SER A 79 -23.36 -12.04 -14.41
CA SER A 79 -22.62 -11.07 -15.24
C SER A 79 -22.95 -9.62 -14.84
N ILE A 80 -24.22 -9.33 -14.52
CA ILE A 80 -24.65 -7.98 -14.10
C ILE A 80 -24.00 -7.56 -12.77
N ILE A 81 -23.83 -8.50 -11.83
CA ILE A 81 -23.20 -8.24 -10.52
C ILE A 81 -21.68 -8.02 -10.65
N LEU A 82 -21.04 -8.57 -11.68
CA LEU A 82 -19.60 -8.38 -11.90
C LEU A 82 -19.23 -6.95 -12.31
N ILE A 83 -20.10 -6.26 -13.04
CA ILE A 83 -19.86 -4.87 -13.49
C ILE A 83 -19.61 -3.91 -12.32
N PRO A 84 -20.50 -3.78 -11.31
CA PRO A 84 -20.27 -2.89 -10.19
C PRO A 84 -19.05 -3.34 -9.36
N MET A 85 -18.77 -4.63 -9.27
CA MET A 85 -17.56 -5.13 -8.59
C MET A 85 -16.28 -4.65 -9.29
N CYS A 86 -16.20 -4.73 -10.62
CA CYS A 86 -15.07 -4.21 -11.39
C CYS A 86 -14.91 -2.68 -11.22
N ILE A 87 -16.01 -1.93 -11.22
CA ILE A 87 -15.97 -0.47 -11.05
C ILE A 87 -15.47 -0.11 -9.66
N ILE A 88 -16.03 -0.72 -8.61
CA ILE A 88 -15.59 -0.50 -7.22
C ILE A 88 -14.12 -0.89 -7.06
N GLN A 89 -13.70 -2.00 -7.67
CA GLN A 89 -12.31 -2.47 -7.71
C GLN A 89 -11.40 -1.38 -8.28
N LEU A 90 -11.70 -0.90 -9.49
CA LEU A 90 -10.93 0.14 -10.18
C LEU A 90 -10.87 1.45 -9.38
N CYS A 91 -12.00 1.90 -8.81
CA CYS A 91 -12.04 3.11 -7.98
C CYS A 91 -11.10 3.00 -6.78
N LEU A 92 -11.13 1.87 -6.06
CA LEU A 92 -10.25 1.63 -4.91
C LEU A 92 -8.77 1.58 -5.32
N THR A 93 -8.44 0.99 -6.47
CA THR A 93 -7.08 0.96 -7.01
C THR A 93 -6.57 2.36 -7.36
N ILE A 94 -7.41 3.21 -7.95
CA ILE A 94 -7.07 4.61 -8.25
C ILE A 94 -6.83 5.40 -6.97
N ILE A 95 -7.71 5.25 -5.96
CA ILE A 95 -7.57 5.91 -4.66
C ILE A 95 -6.26 5.50 -3.99
N LEU A 96 -5.91 4.20 -4.01
CA LEU A 96 -4.66 3.69 -3.46
C LEU A 96 -3.45 4.30 -4.19
N TYR A 97 -3.45 4.29 -5.52
CA TYR A 97 -2.36 4.84 -6.32
C TYR A 97 -2.16 6.34 -6.08
N GLN A 98 -3.26 7.12 -6.07
CA GLN A 98 -3.21 8.54 -5.78
C GLN A 98 -2.75 8.81 -4.35
N GLY A 99 -3.22 8.04 -3.36
CA GLY A 99 -2.78 8.15 -1.97
C GLY A 99 -1.28 7.90 -1.80
N LEU A 100 -0.73 6.90 -2.49
CA LEU A 100 0.71 6.62 -2.47
C LEU A 100 1.54 7.68 -3.21
N LYS A 101 1.04 8.20 -4.33
CA LYS A 101 1.72 9.25 -5.11
C LYS A 101 1.77 10.58 -4.33
N THR A 102 0.66 10.96 -3.71
CA THR A 102 0.50 12.27 -3.03
C THR A 102 0.86 12.24 -1.55
N LEU A 103 1.22 11.07 -1.00
CA LEU A 103 1.45 10.87 0.45
C LEU A 103 0.24 11.29 1.30
N ASN A 104 -0.97 11.28 0.71
CA ASN A 104 -2.17 11.74 1.37
C ASN A 104 -2.75 10.65 2.28
N THR A 105 -2.72 10.91 3.59
CA THR A 105 -3.19 9.99 4.63
C THR A 105 -4.69 9.71 4.57
N ILE A 106 -5.51 10.64 4.05
CA ILE A 106 -6.95 10.48 3.91
C ILE A 106 -7.28 9.48 2.79
N LEU A 107 -6.59 9.56 1.66
CA LEU A 107 -6.78 8.61 0.56
C LEU A 107 -6.33 7.18 0.96
N LEU A 108 -5.27 7.09 1.77
CA LEU A 108 -4.79 5.82 2.32
C LEU A 108 -5.75 5.19 3.34
N ILE A 109 -6.44 5.99 4.17
CA ILE A 109 -7.44 5.42 5.08
C ILE A 109 -8.68 4.95 4.31
N MET A 110 -9.09 5.69 3.28
CA MET A 110 -10.21 5.29 2.41
C MET A 110 -9.91 3.98 1.67
N SER A 111 -8.70 3.81 1.15
CA SER A 111 -8.31 2.54 0.53
C SER A 111 -8.28 1.41 1.57
N LEU A 112 -7.75 1.65 2.77
CA LEU A 112 -7.69 0.67 3.86
C LEU A 112 -9.07 0.16 4.28
N ILE A 113 -10.05 1.06 4.41
CA ILE A 113 -11.45 0.69 4.69
C ILE A 113 -11.99 -0.21 3.56
N GLY A 114 -11.67 0.09 2.31
CA GLY A 114 -12.03 -0.75 1.16
C GLY A 114 -11.45 -2.17 1.24
N PHE A 115 -10.16 -2.29 1.60
CA PHE A 115 -9.54 -3.61 1.82
C PHE A 115 -10.21 -4.39 2.95
N ILE A 116 -10.47 -3.75 4.08
CA ILE A 116 -11.16 -4.38 5.23
C ILE A 116 -12.55 -4.85 4.82
N GLY A 117 -13.32 -4.02 4.11
CA GLY A 117 -14.64 -4.38 3.61
C GLY A 117 -14.62 -5.64 2.74
N ARG A 118 -13.60 -5.79 1.87
CA ARG A 118 -13.43 -7.00 1.06
C ARG A 118 -13.01 -8.23 1.85
N ILE A 119 -12.19 -8.07 2.89
CA ILE A 119 -11.86 -9.17 3.81
C ILE A 119 -13.14 -9.67 4.48
N VAL A 120 -13.96 -8.74 5.02
CA VAL A 120 -15.25 -9.08 5.64
C VAL A 120 -16.17 -9.76 4.65
N PHE A 121 -16.32 -9.21 3.44
CA PHE A 121 -17.15 -9.81 2.40
C PHE A 121 -16.70 -11.23 2.04
N SER A 122 -15.40 -11.44 1.91
CA SER A 122 -14.85 -12.76 1.58
C SER A 122 -15.00 -13.77 2.73
N LEU A 123 -14.87 -13.34 3.99
CA LEU A 123 -15.13 -14.19 5.15
C LEU A 123 -16.61 -14.57 5.22
N MET A 124 -17.51 -13.61 5.03
CA MET A 124 -18.96 -13.85 4.97
C MET A 124 -19.30 -14.83 3.85
N TYR A 125 -18.67 -14.68 2.68
CA TYR A 125 -18.83 -15.60 1.58
C TYR A 125 -18.41 -17.03 1.95
N ILE A 126 -17.25 -17.22 2.60
CA ILE A 126 -16.81 -18.53 3.08
C ILE A 126 -17.84 -19.12 4.05
N ILE A 127 -18.28 -18.34 5.05
CA ILE A 127 -19.24 -18.78 6.06
C ILE A 127 -20.54 -19.25 5.39
N ILE A 128 -21.13 -18.42 4.53
CA ILE A 128 -22.37 -18.75 3.81
C ILE A 128 -22.18 -20.02 2.98
N SER A 129 -21.06 -20.13 2.26
CA SER A 129 -20.80 -21.31 1.41
C SER A 129 -20.56 -22.60 2.22
N LEU A 130 -20.00 -22.52 3.43
CA LEU A 130 -19.88 -23.67 4.33
C LEU A 130 -21.26 -24.11 4.84
N PHE A 131 -22.10 -23.17 5.28
CA PHE A 131 -23.46 -23.46 5.76
C PHE A 131 -24.39 -24.00 4.66
N TYR A 132 -24.31 -23.47 3.43
CA TYR A 132 -25.10 -23.99 2.31
C TYR A 132 -24.52 -25.29 1.74
N GLY A 133 -23.19 -25.44 1.73
CA GLY A 133 -22.51 -26.64 1.27
C GLY A 133 -22.81 -27.89 2.12
N THR A 134 -23.11 -27.72 3.41
CA THR A 134 -23.58 -28.82 4.27
C THR A 134 -24.98 -29.34 3.93
N PHE A 135 -25.79 -28.60 3.14
CA PHE A 135 -27.13 -29.04 2.74
C PHE A 135 -27.21 -29.66 1.34
N GLN A 136 -26.19 -29.47 0.49
CA GLN A 136 -26.10 -30.05 -0.85
C GLN A 136 -25.05 -31.15 -0.88
N GLU A 137 -25.39 -32.27 -0.24
CA GLU A 137 -24.64 -33.51 -0.35
C GLU A 137 -25.03 -34.20 -1.68
N SER A 138 -24.27 -33.94 -2.74
CA SER A 138 -24.00 -34.87 -3.86
C SER A 138 -23.37 -34.12 -5.03
N ASP A 139 -22.28 -34.68 -5.50
CA ASP A 139 -21.66 -34.47 -6.80
C ASP A 139 -20.80 -33.21 -7.05
N SER A 140 -19.54 -33.56 -7.26
CA SER A 140 -18.47 -32.87 -7.98
C SER A 140 -17.53 -31.99 -7.15
N ASN A 141 -16.24 -32.19 -7.43
CA ASN A 141 -15.06 -31.61 -6.78
C ASN A 141 -14.62 -30.18 -7.24
N PRO A 142 -15.47 -29.24 -7.74
CA PRO A 142 -15.05 -27.83 -7.87
C PRO A 142 -14.93 -27.09 -6.53
N SER A 143 -15.43 -27.66 -5.43
CA SER A 143 -15.57 -26.98 -4.14
C SER A 143 -14.23 -26.67 -3.47
N MET A 144 -13.30 -27.63 -3.38
CA MET A 144 -12.02 -27.43 -2.68
C MET A 144 -11.13 -26.36 -3.32
N VAL A 145 -11.00 -26.36 -4.66
CA VAL A 145 -10.17 -25.36 -5.37
C VAL A 145 -10.70 -23.96 -5.14
N ARG A 146 -12.02 -23.79 -5.13
CA ARG A 146 -12.68 -22.51 -4.83
C ARG A 146 -12.37 -22.03 -3.41
N TYR A 147 -12.43 -22.92 -2.41
CA TYR A 147 -12.09 -22.57 -1.03
C TYR A 147 -10.62 -22.19 -0.86
N ILE A 148 -9.71 -22.92 -1.50
CA ILE A 148 -8.27 -22.62 -1.49
C ILE A 148 -8.02 -21.24 -2.13
N LEU A 149 -8.62 -20.97 -3.29
CA LEU A 149 -8.49 -19.68 -3.97
C LEU A 149 -9.00 -18.52 -3.11
N ILE A 150 -10.16 -18.67 -2.47
CA ILE A 150 -10.71 -17.63 -1.59
C ILE A 150 -9.85 -17.45 -0.33
N SER A 151 -9.32 -18.53 0.23
CA SER A 151 -8.40 -18.48 1.37
C SER A 151 -7.09 -17.77 1.01
N VAL A 152 -6.50 -18.07 -0.14
CA VAL A 152 -5.30 -17.37 -0.64
C VAL A 152 -5.61 -15.89 -0.90
N TYR A 153 -6.75 -15.58 -1.51
CA TYR A 153 -7.20 -14.21 -1.74
C TYR A 153 -7.35 -13.43 -0.43
N THR A 154 -8.09 -13.98 0.55
CA THR A 154 -8.22 -13.34 1.87
C THR A 154 -6.89 -13.12 2.56
N PHE A 155 -5.97 -14.08 2.48
CA PHE A 155 -4.63 -13.93 3.04
C PHE A 155 -3.85 -12.78 2.38
N ILE A 156 -3.86 -12.70 1.05
CA ILE A 156 -3.24 -11.60 0.30
C ILE A 156 -3.86 -10.25 0.70
N MET A 157 -5.18 -10.19 0.88
CA MET A 157 -5.88 -8.98 1.29
C MET A 157 -5.49 -8.54 2.70
N VAL A 158 -5.36 -9.47 3.65
CA VAL A 158 -4.90 -9.18 5.02
C VAL A 158 -3.47 -8.63 5.02
N LEU A 159 -2.57 -9.26 4.26
CA LEU A 159 -1.20 -8.77 4.10
C LEU A 159 -1.19 -7.37 3.46
N SER A 160 -2.02 -7.15 2.45
CA SER A 160 -2.15 -5.85 1.78
C SER A 160 -2.64 -4.77 2.74
N SER A 161 -3.67 -5.04 3.54
CA SER A 161 -4.14 -4.14 4.59
C SER A 161 -3.04 -3.81 5.61
N TYR A 162 -2.25 -4.82 6.03
CA TYR A 162 -1.17 -4.61 6.98
C TYR A 162 -0.08 -3.67 6.44
N VAL A 163 0.36 -3.87 5.19
CA VAL A 163 1.36 -3.02 4.56
C VAL A 163 0.83 -1.59 4.37
N ILE A 164 -0.41 -1.43 3.91
CA ILE A 164 -1.02 -0.10 3.75
C ILE A 164 -1.17 0.60 5.10
N TYR A 165 -1.54 -0.13 6.16
CA TYR A 165 -1.60 0.41 7.53
C TYR A 165 -0.22 0.89 8.01
N ARG A 166 0.83 0.09 7.79
CA ARG A 166 2.22 0.50 8.06
C ARG A 166 2.55 1.78 7.29
N CYS A 167 2.25 1.82 5.99
CA CYS A 167 2.47 2.98 5.14
C CYS A 167 1.77 4.24 5.68
N TYR A 168 0.51 4.12 6.08
CA TYR A 168 -0.26 5.18 6.72
C TYR A 168 0.39 5.66 8.03
N SER A 169 0.78 4.74 8.91
CA SER A 169 1.42 5.07 10.19
C SER A 169 2.74 5.82 9.99
N TYR A 170 3.54 5.41 9.00
CA TYR A 170 4.78 6.08 8.63
C TYR A 170 4.53 7.48 8.06
N PHE A 171 3.59 7.64 7.14
CA PHE A 171 3.29 8.96 6.58
C PHE A 171 2.75 9.92 7.65
N LYS A 172 1.86 9.44 8.53
CA LYS A 172 1.37 10.23 9.66
C LYS A 172 2.50 10.73 10.56
N LYS A 173 3.50 9.89 10.85
CA LYS A 173 4.69 10.28 11.63
C LYS A 173 5.52 11.34 10.92
N ILE A 174 5.74 11.21 9.62
CA ILE A 174 6.55 12.17 8.85
C ILE A 174 5.84 13.52 8.75
N THR A 175 4.53 13.54 8.47
CA THR A 175 3.73 14.77 8.43
C THR A 175 3.68 15.46 9.80
N SER A 176 3.78 14.74 10.92
CA SER A 176 3.87 15.37 12.25
C SER A 176 5.25 15.97 12.57
N ILE A 177 6.29 15.64 11.80
CA ILE A 177 7.68 16.10 12.01
C ILE A 177 8.04 17.26 11.07
N LEU A 178 7.45 17.32 9.86
CA LEU A 178 7.54 18.48 8.97
C LEU A 178 6.32 19.40 9.19
N PRO A 179 6.43 20.45 10.03
CA PRO A 179 5.43 21.53 10.07
C PRO A 179 5.40 22.32 8.75
#